data_AF-A0A929DVD1-F1
#
_entry.id   AF-A0A929DVD1-F1
#
_cell.length_a   1.000
_cell.length_b   1.000
_cell.length_c   1.000
_cell.angle_alpha   90.00
_cell.angle_beta   90.00
_cell.angle_gamma   90.00
#
_symmetry.space_group_name_H-M   'P 1'
#
loop_
_entity.id
_entity.type
_entity.pdbx_description
1 polymer ?
#
loop_
_entity_poly.entity_id
_entity_poly.type
_entity_poly.pdbx_seq_one_letter_code
_entity_poly.pdbx_strand_id
1 'polypeptide(L)'
;MRILKITLVSLGLVALFGNAAMADDKDKGRDACPVASPYKTPAGDTVSYEDKFGAGTAELMNCLQERDDVRVVMQVNSFVDGKGRPYGFRNLPKMINDYEIANGMKSDDYEIAVIIHSGGYPFVLDPAAAAAHPEAYKNTFAHMVSGMMARGVKVYFCMNTAAAKNIKTDQLLSGVQYVTAGLTAIADFQEEGYKYVQP
;
A
#
# COMPACT_ATOMS: atom_id res chain seq x y z
N MET A 1 51.56 63.77 -10.65
CA MET A 1 52.26 62.88 -9.71
C MET A 1 51.78 61.45 -9.98
N ARG A 2 52.64 60.63 -10.58
CA ARG A 2 52.40 59.21 -10.88
C ARG A 2 52.29 58.41 -9.58
N ILE A 3 51.46 57.36 -9.57
CA ILE A 3 51.62 56.03 -8.91
C ILE A 3 50.37 55.22 -9.34
N LEU A 4 50.43 54.46 -10.42
CA LEU A 4 50.77 53.02 -10.47
C LEU A 4 49.95 52.16 -9.47
N LYS A 5 48.85 51.55 -9.94
CA LYS A 5 48.23 50.40 -9.27
C LYS A 5 48.17 49.19 -10.21
N ILE A 6 49.20 48.38 -10.00
CA ILE A 6 49.43 46.97 -10.24
C ILE A 6 48.16 46.15 -10.55
N THR A 7 48.14 45.59 -11.75
CA THR A 7 47.29 44.48 -12.20
C THR A 7 47.71 43.21 -11.46
N LEU A 8 46.86 42.68 -10.57
CA LEU A 8 47.08 41.34 -10.01
C LEU A 8 46.42 40.32 -10.94
N VAL A 9 47.26 39.53 -11.63
CA VAL A 9 46.88 38.31 -12.34
C VAL A 9 46.64 37.24 -11.26
N SER A 10 45.37 36.91 -11.00
CA SER A 10 45.02 35.76 -10.16
C SER A 10 45.10 34.48 -10.98
N LEU A 11 46.17 33.72 -10.70
CA LEU A 11 46.46 32.39 -11.20
C LEU A 11 45.61 31.36 -10.43
N GLY A 12 44.81 30.59 -11.17
CA GLY A 12 44.48 29.18 -10.89
C GLY A 12 43.88 28.78 -9.54
N LEU A 13 42.59 28.43 -9.54
CA LEU A 13 42.13 27.18 -8.92
C LEU A 13 40.91 26.67 -9.69
N VAL A 14 41.15 25.79 -10.67
CA VAL A 14 40.08 24.98 -11.28
C VAL A 14 39.66 23.98 -10.21
N ALA A 15 38.54 24.24 -9.54
CA ALA A 15 37.90 23.25 -8.70
C ALA A 15 37.40 22.13 -9.62
N LEU A 16 38.12 21.01 -9.62
CA LEU A 16 37.60 19.72 -10.04
C LEU A 16 36.45 19.39 -9.09
N PHE A 17 35.25 19.83 -9.42
CA PHE A 17 34.03 19.20 -8.91
C PHE A 17 34.03 17.80 -9.51
N GLY A 18 34.63 16.86 -8.77
CA GLY A 18 34.40 15.46 -8.99
C GLY A 18 32.90 15.28 -8.96
N ASN A 19 32.32 14.94 -10.11
CA ASN A 19 30.99 14.36 -10.15
C ASN A 19 31.06 13.17 -9.19
N ALA A 20 30.46 13.32 -8.01
CA ALA A 20 29.95 12.18 -7.28
C ALA A 20 28.95 11.55 -8.25
N ALA A 21 29.43 10.57 -9.01
CA ALA A 21 28.56 9.62 -9.66
C ALA A 21 27.72 9.04 -8.53
N MET A 22 26.48 9.52 -8.41
CA MET A 22 25.45 8.77 -7.70
C MET A 22 25.46 7.42 -8.38
N ALA A 23 26.05 6.43 -7.72
CA ALA A 23 25.89 5.05 -8.09
C ALA A 23 24.39 4.78 -7.97
N ASP A 24 23.73 4.89 -9.11
CA ASP A 24 22.35 4.49 -9.33
C ASP A 24 22.30 3.01 -8.96
N ASP A 25 21.73 2.73 -7.78
CA ASP A 25 21.57 1.42 -7.17
C ASP A 25 20.51 0.62 -7.95
N LYS A 26 20.76 0.43 -9.24
CA LYS A 26 19.90 -0.23 -10.24
C LYS A 26 19.85 -1.74 -10.11
N ASP A 27 20.22 -2.28 -8.95
CA ASP A 27 20.22 -3.73 -8.68
C ASP A 27 19.15 -4.12 -7.65
N LYS A 28 18.15 -3.26 -7.44
CA LYS A 28 16.99 -3.53 -6.59
C LYS A 28 15.84 -4.15 -7.39
N GLY A 29 15.94 -5.46 -7.65
CA GLY A 29 14.91 -6.26 -8.33
C GLY A 29 15.50 -7.37 -9.19
N ARG A 30 16.18 -8.33 -8.58
CA ARG A 30 17.14 -9.24 -9.25
C ARG A 30 16.54 -10.49 -9.90
N ASP A 31 15.24 -10.76 -9.75
CA ASP A 31 14.60 -11.95 -10.32
C ASP A 31 13.70 -11.63 -11.52
N ALA A 32 13.83 -12.45 -12.57
CA ALA A 32 12.93 -12.46 -13.72
C ALA A 32 11.50 -12.71 -13.24
N CYS A 33 10.54 -11.96 -13.78
CA CYS A 33 9.14 -12.15 -13.43
C CYS A 33 8.42 -13.06 -14.42
N PRO A 34 7.50 -13.92 -13.96
CA PRO A 34 7.14 -14.13 -12.55
C PRO A 34 8.18 -14.97 -11.79
N VAL A 35 8.37 -14.64 -10.52
CA VAL A 35 9.27 -15.39 -9.62
C VAL A 35 8.65 -16.74 -9.24
N ALA A 36 7.37 -16.74 -8.89
CA ALA A 36 6.62 -17.95 -8.59
C ALA A 36 5.12 -17.77 -8.85
N SER A 37 4.39 -18.88 -8.99
CA SER A 37 2.94 -18.84 -9.11
C SER A 37 2.25 -18.87 -7.73
N PRO A 38 1.27 -17.98 -7.45
CA PRO A 38 0.48 -18.01 -6.23
C PRO A 38 -0.65 -19.06 -6.26
N TYR A 39 -0.82 -19.79 -7.37
CA TYR A 39 -1.91 -20.75 -7.54
C TYR A 39 -1.55 -22.10 -6.95
N LYS A 40 -2.51 -22.70 -6.23
CA LYS A 40 -2.35 -23.99 -5.56
C LYS A 40 -3.39 -25.00 -6.05
N THR A 41 -3.00 -26.28 -6.11
CA THR A 41 -3.95 -27.40 -6.27
C THR A 41 -4.76 -27.58 -4.99
N PRO A 42 -5.85 -28.37 -5.00
CA PRO A 42 -6.54 -28.76 -3.76
C PRO A 42 -5.64 -29.50 -2.76
N ALA A 43 -4.55 -30.13 -3.22
CA ALA A 43 -3.55 -30.78 -2.38
C ALA A 43 -2.51 -29.81 -1.81
N GLY A 44 -2.50 -28.54 -2.24
CA GLY A 44 -1.57 -27.51 -1.78
C GLY A 44 -0.33 -27.31 -2.63
N ASP A 45 -0.17 -28.07 -3.71
CA ASP A 45 0.98 -27.97 -4.62
C ASP A 45 0.91 -26.71 -5.47
N THR A 46 2.06 -26.09 -5.76
CA THR A 46 2.12 -24.94 -6.67
C THR A 46 1.76 -25.38 -8.09
N VAL A 47 0.83 -24.67 -8.73
CA VAL A 47 0.47 -24.83 -10.14
C VAL A 47 1.20 -23.78 -10.95
N SER A 48 1.97 -24.17 -11.97
CA SER A 48 2.65 -23.20 -12.83
C SER A 48 1.65 -22.32 -13.62
N TYR A 49 2.10 -21.17 -14.13
CA TYR A 49 1.25 -20.35 -15.00
C TYR A 49 0.88 -21.08 -16.29
N GLU A 50 1.82 -21.83 -16.87
CA GLU A 50 1.62 -22.63 -18.07
C GLU A 50 0.57 -23.73 -17.84
N ASP A 51 0.64 -24.45 -16.72
CA ASP A 51 -0.36 -25.49 -16.39
C ASP A 51 -1.73 -24.88 -16.08
N LYS A 52 -1.76 -23.66 -15.53
CA LYS A 52 -3.01 -23.02 -15.11
C LYS A 52 -3.75 -22.35 -16.26
N PHE A 53 -3.02 -21.72 -17.18
CA PHE A 53 -3.57 -20.84 -18.22
C PHE A 53 -3.24 -21.27 -19.65
N GLY A 54 -2.31 -22.22 -19.83
CA GLY A 54 -1.91 -22.76 -21.12
C GLY A 54 -0.51 -22.30 -21.56
N ALA A 55 0.01 -23.00 -22.57
CA ALA A 55 1.34 -22.75 -23.13
C ALA A 55 1.50 -21.31 -23.67
N GLY A 56 2.63 -20.67 -23.36
CA GLY A 56 2.97 -19.31 -23.78
C GLY A 56 2.44 -18.22 -22.85
N THR A 57 1.88 -18.58 -21.69
CA THR A 57 1.32 -17.59 -20.75
C THR A 57 2.39 -16.62 -20.27
N ALA A 58 3.57 -17.13 -19.91
CA ALA A 58 4.67 -16.31 -19.40
C ALA A 58 5.12 -15.22 -20.40
N GLU A 59 5.05 -15.49 -21.71
CA GLU A 59 5.41 -14.52 -22.76
C GLU A 59 4.41 -13.37 -22.89
N LEU A 60 3.18 -13.58 -22.41
CA LEU A 60 2.09 -12.58 -22.45
C LEU A 60 1.96 -11.81 -21.13
N MET A 61 2.74 -12.16 -20.10
CA MET A 61 2.67 -11.51 -18.80
C MET A 61 3.37 -10.16 -18.81
N ASN A 62 2.66 -9.13 -18.34
CA ASN A 62 3.26 -7.85 -18.01
C ASN A 62 3.40 -7.72 -16.48
N CYS A 63 4.64 -7.72 -16.02
CA CYS A 63 4.96 -7.72 -14.60
C CYS A 63 5.22 -6.32 -14.04
N LEU A 64 5.21 -6.21 -12.72
CA LEU A 64 5.65 -4.99 -12.04
C LEU A 64 7.13 -4.74 -12.35
N GLN A 65 7.38 -3.53 -12.84
CA GLN A 65 8.73 -3.05 -13.15
C GLN A 65 9.40 -2.47 -11.89
N GLU A 66 8.64 -1.71 -11.11
CA GLU A 66 9.08 -1.15 -9.82
C GLU A 66 8.65 -2.09 -8.69
N ARG A 67 9.63 -2.58 -7.92
CA ARG A 67 9.44 -3.58 -6.85
C ARG A 67 10.13 -3.20 -5.54
N ASP A 68 10.51 -1.94 -5.39
CA ASP A 68 11.04 -1.37 -4.15
C ASP A 68 10.20 -0.13 -3.81
N ASP A 69 9.98 0.11 -2.52
CA ASP A 69 9.20 1.23 -1.97
C ASP A 69 7.81 1.44 -2.65
N VAL A 70 7.11 0.36 -2.96
CA VAL A 70 5.77 0.42 -3.59
C VAL A 70 4.73 0.83 -2.56
N ARG A 71 4.17 2.03 -2.68
CA ARG A 71 3.18 2.55 -1.72
C ARG A 71 1.79 2.63 -2.34
N VAL A 72 0.78 2.06 -1.69
CA VAL A 72 -0.60 2.06 -2.16
C VAL A 72 -1.54 2.58 -1.08
N VAL A 73 -2.39 3.54 -1.45
CA VAL A 73 -3.50 4.00 -0.62
C VAL A 73 -4.81 3.52 -1.22
N MET A 74 -5.52 2.65 -0.49
CA MET A 74 -6.79 2.07 -0.89
C MET A 74 -7.97 2.80 -0.24
N GLN A 75 -8.91 3.26 -1.03
CA GLN A 75 -10.18 3.80 -0.53
C GLN A 75 -11.22 2.71 -0.32
N VAL A 76 -11.82 2.68 0.88
CA VAL A 76 -12.93 1.80 1.23
C VAL A 76 -14.11 2.64 1.71
N ASN A 77 -15.09 2.84 0.83
CA ASN A 77 -16.26 3.69 1.07
C ASN A 77 -17.59 2.92 1.16
N SER A 78 -17.54 1.58 1.02
CA SER A 78 -18.67 0.67 1.19
C SER A 78 -18.25 -0.51 2.07
N PHE A 79 -19.21 -1.12 2.78
CA PHE A 79 -18.97 -2.32 3.58
C PHE A 79 -18.96 -3.60 2.73
N VAL A 80 -19.87 -3.65 1.75
CA VAL A 80 -19.98 -4.77 0.81
C VAL A 80 -20.04 -4.28 -0.63
N ASP A 81 -19.63 -5.13 -1.56
CA ASP A 81 -19.90 -4.94 -2.97
C ASP A 81 -21.33 -5.34 -3.34
N GLY A 82 -21.70 -5.18 -4.62
CA GLY A 82 -23.04 -5.56 -5.12
C GLY A 82 -23.40 -7.05 -5.00
N LYS A 83 -22.51 -7.88 -4.47
CA LYS A 83 -22.72 -9.31 -4.21
C LYS A 83 -22.59 -9.67 -2.72
N GLY A 84 -22.54 -8.69 -1.83
CA GLY A 84 -22.43 -8.91 -0.39
C GLY A 84 -21.03 -9.32 0.09
N ARG A 85 -19.99 -9.16 -0.74
CA ARG A 85 -18.60 -9.54 -0.40
C ARG A 85 -17.88 -8.33 0.21
N PRO A 86 -16.86 -8.53 1.08
CA PRO A 86 -16.19 -7.42 1.75
C PRO A 86 -15.49 -6.51 0.72
N TYR A 87 -16.01 -5.28 0.59
CA TYR A 87 -15.52 -4.31 -0.40
C TYR A 87 -14.08 -3.89 -0.06
N GLY A 88 -13.21 -3.86 -1.07
CA GLY A 88 -11.78 -3.62 -0.92
C GLY A 88 -11.01 -4.77 -0.27
N PHE A 89 -11.36 -5.14 0.97
CA PHE A 89 -10.65 -6.12 1.79
C PHE A 89 -10.51 -7.50 1.13
N ARG A 90 -11.48 -7.93 0.31
CA ARG A 90 -11.36 -9.20 -0.42
C ARG A 90 -10.16 -9.27 -1.38
N ASN A 91 -9.66 -8.12 -1.83
CA ASN A 91 -8.57 -8.03 -2.79
C ASN A 91 -7.20 -7.95 -2.10
N LEU A 92 -7.12 -7.47 -0.86
CA LEU A 92 -5.86 -7.29 -0.13
C LEU A 92 -5.01 -8.57 -0.06
N PRO A 93 -5.56 -9.76 0.25
CA PRO A 93 -4.75 -10.98 0.23
C PRO A 93 -4.16 -11.28 -1.14
N LYS A 94 -4.86 -10.94 -2.22
CA LYS A 94 -4.39 -11.16 -3.60
C LYS A 94 -3.33 -10.15 -4.00
N MET A 95 -3.46 -8.89 -3.60
CA MET A 95 -2.44 -7.87 -3.81
C MET A 95 -1.14 -8.25 -3.10
N ILE A 96 -1.21 -8.62 -1.81
CA ILE A 96 -0.02 -9.02 -1.06
C ILE A 96 0.61 -10.27 -1.67
N ASN A 97 -0.18 -11.29 -2.03
CA ASN A 97 0.37 -12.48 -2.67
C ASN A 97 0.99 -12.20 -4.04
N ASP A 98 0.49 -11.21 -4.78
CA ASP A 98 1.08 -10.79 -6.04
C ASP A 98 2.46 -10.14 -5.80
N TYR A 99 2.57 -9.24 -4.82
CA TYR A 99 3.86 -8.68 -4.42
C TYR A 99 4.83 -9.77 -3.94
N GLU A 100 4.42 -10.56 -2.95
CA GLU A 100 5.33 -11.50 -2.27
C GLU A 100 5.67 -12.74 -3.10
N ILE A 101 4.70 -13.32 -3.81
CA ILE A 101 4.90 -14.61 -4.50
C ILE A 101 5.22 -14.41 -5.99
N ALA A 102 4.41 -13.61 -6.69
CA ALA A 102 4.57 -13.44 -8.13
C ALA A 102 5.77 -12.52 -8.45
N ASN A 103 5.98 -11.49 -7.65
CA ASN A 103 7.02 -10.49 -7.87
C ASN A 103 8.24 -10.65 -6.94
N GLY A 104 8.17 -11.55 -5.95
CA GLY A 104 9.29 -11.86 -5.05
C GLY A 104 9.62 -10.74 -4.04
N MET A 105 8.70 -9.81 -3.83
CA MET A 105 8.88 -8.68 -2.93
C MET A 105 8.84 -9.13 -1.46
N LYS A 106 9.58 -8.43 -0.62
CA LYS A 106 9.56 -8.57 0.84
C LYS A 106 8.55 -7.59 1.43
N SER A 107 8.22 -7.79 2.70
CA SER A 107 7.28 -6.94 3.42
C SER A 107 7.73 -5.49 3.60
N ASP A 108 9.02 -5.20 3.44
CA ASP A 108 9.61 -3.85 3.47
C ASP A 108 9.71 -3.19 2.08
N ASP A 109 9.44 -3.93 1.01
CA ASP A 109 9.44 -3.42 -0.38
C ASP A 109 8.11 -2.73 -0.75
N TYR A 110 7.07 -2.85 0.08
CA TYR A 110 5.78 -2.23 -0.16
C TYR A 110 5.06 -1.79 1.13
N GLU A 111 4.17 -0.81 0.97
CA GLU A 111 3.25 -0.39 2.02
C GLU A 111 1.81 -0.29 1.47
N ILE A 112 0.85 -0.79 2.25
CA ILE A 112 -0.57 -0.64 1.95
C ILE A 112 -1.26 0.10 3.10
N ALA A 113 -1.79 1.27 2.79
CA ALA A 113 -2.68 2.03 3.66
C ALA A 113 -4.13 1.91 3.18
N VAL A 114 -5.06 1.58 4.06
CA VAL A 114 -6.50 1.52 3.77
C VAL A 114 -7.20 2.65 4.49
N ILE A 115 -7.88 3.51 3.75
CA ILE A 115 -8.67 4.62 4.29
C ILE A 115 -10.15 4.28 4.20
N ILE A 116 -10.76 4.05 5.37
CA ILE A 116 -12.16 3.69 5.53
C ILE A 116 -12.98 4.96 5.83
N HIS A 117 -14.05 5.18 5.08
CA HIS A 117 -14.99 6.27 5.34
C HIS A 117 -16.39 5.96 4.82
N SER A 118 -17.35 6.86 5.06
CA SER A 118 -18.73 6.76 4.57
C SER A 118 -19.34 5.38 4.85
N GLY A 119 -19.80 4.64 3.84
CA GLY A 119 -20.44 3.34 4.00
C GLY A 119 -19.50 2.20 4.41
N GLY A 120 -18.18 2.42 4.39
CA GLY A 120 -17.18 1.45 4.82
C GLY A 120 -17.04 1.32 6.34
N TYR A 121 -17.61 2.25 7.12
CA TYR A 121 -17.45 2.32 8.58
C TYR A 121 -17.67 1.01 9.35
N PRO A 122 -18.56 0.06 8.96
CA PRO A 122 -18.74 -1.12 9.78
C PRO A 122 -17.47 -1.97 9.88
N PHE A 123 -16.55 -1.90 8.91
CA PHE A 123 -15.28 -2.63 8.95
C PHE A 123 -14.41 -2.29 10.17
N VAL A 124 -14.54 -1.09 10.74
CA VAL A 124 -13.67 -0.66 11.85
C VAL A 124 -14.22 -1.04 13.23
N LEU A 125 -15.49 -1.45 13.32
CA LEU A 125 -16.14 -1.71 14.60
C LEU A 125 -15.71 -3.05 15.17
N ASP A 126 -15.35 -3.09 16.45
CA ASP A 126 -15.20 -4.34 17.18
C ASP A 126 -16.59 -4.94 17.43
N PRO A 127 -16.91 -6.15 16.94
CA PRO A 127 -18.19 -6.80 17.24
C PRO A 127 -18.52 -6.90 18.73
N ALA A 128 -17.51 -6.97 19.61
CA ALA A 128 -17.69 -6.98 21.06
C ALA A 128 -18.28 -5.67 21.61
N ALA A 129 -18.19 -4.56 20.86
CA ALA A 129 -18.75 -3.27 21.22
C ALA A 129 -20.27 -3.16 20.95
N ALA A 130 -20.95 -4.23 20.54
CA ALA A 130 -22.37 -4.21 20.17
C ALA A 130 -23.31 -3.68 21.27
N ALA A 131 -22.94 -3.84 22.55
CA ALA A 131 -23.70 -3.26 23.66
C ALA A 131 -23.65 -1.72 23.68
N ALA A 132 -22.52 -1.12 23.27
CA ALA A 132 -22.29 0.32 23.25
C ALA A 132 -22.62 0.96 21.89
N HIS A 133 -22.49 0.20 20.80
CA HIS A 133 -22.80 0.62 19.44
C HIS A 133 -23.51 -0.51 18.70
N PRO A 134 -24.86 -0.51 18.63
CA PRO A 134 -25.62 -1.63 18.10
C PRO A 134 -25.14 -2.11 16.73
N GLU A 135 -24.74 -1.21 15.83
CA GLU A 135 -24.32 -1.63 14.48
C GLU A 135 -22.97 -2.38 14.43
N ALA A 136 -22.27 -2.55 15.55
CA ALA A 136 -21.02 -3.31 15.59
C ALA A 136 -21.20 -4.79 15.20
N TYR A 137 -22.40 -5.38 15.43
CA TYR A 137 -22.71 -6.72 14.94
C TYR A 137 -22.62 -6.84 13.40
N LYS A 138 -22.73 -5.72 12.68
CA LYS A 138 -22.62 -5.72 11.21
C LYS A 138 -21.23 -6.12 10.75
N ASN A 139 -20.19 -5.96 11.59
CA ASN A 139 -18.82 -6.29 11.20
C ASN A 139 -18.55 -7.81 11.21
N THR A 140 -19.17 -8.52 10.28
CA THR A 140 -18.92 -9.96 10.05
C THR A 140 -17.53 -10.25 9.48
N PHE A 141 -16.78 -9.20 9.10
CA PHE A 141 -15.45 -9.29 8.49
C PHE A 141 -14.32 -8.83 9.42
N ALA A 142 -14.59 -8.64 10.72
CA ALA A 142 -13.58 -8.20 11.70
C ALA A 142 -12.28 -9.04 11.65
N HIS A 143 -12.41 -10.37 11.55
CA HIS A 143 -11.27 -11.29 11.42
C HIS A 143 -10.41 -11.00 10.18
N MET A 144 -11.03 -10.58 9.07
CA MET A 144 -10.32 -10.24 7.84
C MET A 144 -9.55 -8.93 8.00
N VAL A 145 -10.15 -7.92 8.63
CA VAL A 145 -9.49 -6.63 8.90
C VAL A 145 -8.27 -6.84 9.82
N SER A 146 -8.45 -7.53 10.95
CA SER A 146 -7.36 -7.86 11.86
C SER A 146 -6.29 -8.73 11.21
N GLY A 147 -6.67 -9.69 10.37
CA GLY A 147 -5.74 -10.52 9.62
C GLY A 147 -4.89 -9.72 8.62
N MET A 148 -5.45 -8.68 7.99
CA MET A 148 -4.67 -7.79 7.11
C MET A 148 -3.75 -6.87 7.91
N MET A 149 -4.20 -6.32 9.04
CA MET A 149 -3.33 -5.55 9.94
C MET A 149 -2.15 -6.39 10.46
N ALA A 150 -2.39 -7.67 10.78
CA ALA A 150 -1.33 -8.60 11.16
C ALA A 150 -0.32 -8.88 10.04
N ARG A 151 -0.68 -8.63 8.77
CA ARG A 151 0.21 -8.68 7.59
C ARG A 151 0.81 -7.32 7.24
N GLY A 152 0.73 -6.33 8.14
CA GLY A 152 1.34 -5.01 7.95
C GLY A 152 0.47 -3.97 7.24
N VAL A 153 -0.78 -4.30 6.87
CA VAL A 153 -1.70 -3.30 6.27
C VAL A 153 -2.08 -2.27 7.33
N LYS A 154 -1.84 -0.98 7.04
CA LYS A 154 -2.26 0.11 7.92
C LYS A 154 -3.72 0.45 7.65
N VAL A 155 -4.56 0.46 8.69
CA VAL A 155 -6.00 0.75 8.55
C VAL A 155 -6.34 2.06 9.26
N TYR A 156 -6.84 3.01 8.48
CA TYR A 156 -7.21 4.35 8.94
C TYR A 156 -8.72 4.58 8.80
N PHE A 157 -9.30 5.28 9.79
CA PHE A 157 -10.70 5.62 9.83
C PHE A 157 -10.93 7.13 9.80
N CYS A 158 -11.86 7.57 8.97
CA CYS A 158 -12.26 8.97 8.83
C CYS A 158 -13.00 9.50 10.07
N MET A 159 -12.43 10.49 10.77
CA MET A 159 -13.07 11.12 11.93
C MET A 159 -14.41 11.79 11.59
N ASN A 160 -14.59 12.36 10.40
CA ASN A 160 -15.90 12.89 9.98
C ASN A 160 -16.97 11.78 9.89
N THR A 161 -16.58 10.58 9.46
CA THR A 161 -17.49 9.42 9.45
C THR A 161 -17.76 8.94 10.87
N ALA A 162 -16.73 8.89 11.72
CA ALA A 162 -16.87 8.54 13.13
C ALA A 162 -17.86 9.48 13.83
N ALA A 163 -17.73 10.79 13.63
CA ALA A 163 -18.63 11.80 14.17
C ALA A 163 -20.07 11.62 13.67
N ALA A 164 -20.26 11.44 12.35
CA ALA A 164 -21.59 11.23 11.76
C ALA A 164 -22.27 9.94 12.25
N LYS A 165 -21.49 8.94 12.66
CA LYS A 165 -21.97 7.63 13.16
C LYS A 165 -21.96 7.52 14.68
N ASN A 166 -21.50 8.53 15.41
CA ASN A 166 -21.31 8.50 16.86
C ASN A 166 -20.41 7.34 17.34
N ILE A 167 -19.36 7.03 16.58
CA ILE A 167 -18.41 5.96 16.88
C ILE A 167 -17.32 6.49 17.81
N LYS A 168 -17.06 5.75 18.89
CA LYS A 168 -16.01 6.05 19.88
C LYS A 168 -14.81 5.13 19.70
N THR A 169 -13.66 5.58 20.21
CA THR A 169 -12.37 4.86 20.05
C THR A 169 -12.38 3.48 20.68
N ASP A 170 -13.04 3.30 21.82
CA ASP A 170 -13.20 2.03 22.53
C ASP A 170 -14.12 1.02 21.81
N GLN A 171 -14.75 1.43 20.70
CA GLN A 171 -15.61 0.59 19.86
C GLN A 171 -14.88 0.11 18.60
N LEU A 172 -13.61 0.49 18.41
CA LEU A 172 -12.84 0.11 17.23
C LEU A 172 -12.11 -1.20 17.43
N LEU A 173 -11.89 -1.93 16.34
CA LEU A 173 -10.92 -3.03 16.30
C LEU A 173 -9.54 -2.51 16.71
N SER A 174 -8.86 -3.28 17.56
CA SER A 174 -7.48 -2.98 17.97
C SER A 174 -6.57 -2.84 16.74
N GLY A 175 -5.83 -1.73 16.68
CA GLY A 175 -4.91 -1.41 15.57
C GLY A 175 -5.47 -0.43 14.53
N VAL A 176 -6.79 -0.19 14.51
CA VAL A 176 -7.36 0.87 13.66
C VAL A 176 -6.91 2.24 14.15
N GLN A 177 -6.41 3.05 13.23
CA GLN A 177 -5.97 4.43 13.47
C GLN A 177 -6.97 5.43 12.89
N TYR A 178 -6.86 6.71 13.24
CA TYR A 178 -7.69 7.77 12.67
C TYR A 178 -6.94 8.61 11.65
N VAL A 179 -7.70 9.17 10.71
CA VAL A 179 -7.34 10.36 9.93
C VAL A 179 -8.42 11.42 10.13
N THR A 180 -8.04 12.70 10.11
CA THR A 180 -8.95 13.83 10.38
C THR A 180 -10.12 13.88 9.39
N ALA A 181 -9.86 13.57 8.12
CA ALA A 181 -10.89 13.39 7.10
C ALA A 181 -10.42 12.42 6.02
N GLY A 182 -11.29 11.45 5.65
CA GLY A 182 -10.92 10.34 4.77
C GLY A 182 -10.52 10.77 3.36
N LEU A 183 -11.30 11.64 2.71
CA LEU A 183 -11.00 12.07 1.34
C LEU A 183 -9.73 12.92 1.24
N THR A 184 -9.50 13.84 2.18
CA THR A 184 -8.29 14.66 2.18
C THR A 184 -7.07 13.87 2.63
N ALA A 185 -7.23 12.85 3.48
CA ALA A 185 -6.15 11.92 3.79
C ALA A 185 -5.70 11.11 2.56
N ILE A 186 -6.62 10.73 1.66
CA ILE A 186 -6.22 10.09 0.39
C ILE A 186 -5.34 11.03 -0.44
N ALA A 187 -5.64 12.33 -0.48
CA ALA A 187 -4.79 13.32 -1.15
C ALA A 187 -3.43 13.45 -0.45
N ASP A 188 -3.41 13.53 0.87
CA ASP A 188 -2.19 13.62 1.69
C ASP A 188 -1.25 12.43 1.46
N PHE A 189 -1.78 11.20 1.52
CA PHE A 189 -1.01 9.99 1.20
C PHE A 189 -0.50 10.00 -0.25
N GLN A 190 -1.25 10.53 -1.22
CA GLN A 190 -0.75 10.64 -2.59
C GLN A 190 0.44 11.62 -2.70
N GLU A 191 0.44 12.72 -1.96
CA GLU A 191 1.59 13.65 -1.87
C GLU A 191 2.81 12.98 -1.19
N GLU A 192 2.58 12.03 -0.28
CA GLU A 192 3.63 11.20 0.33
C GLU A 192 4.14 10.06 -0.59
N GLY A 193 3.66 10.02 -1.84
CA GLY A 193 4.11 9.07 -2.86
C GLY A 193 3.22 7.84 -3.04
N TYR A 194 2.15 7.70 -2.27
CA TYR A 194 1.23 6.57 -2.41
C TYR A 194 0.45 6.64 -3.71
N LYS A 195 0.25 5.50 -4.35
CA LYS A 195 -0.63 5.38 -5.52
C LYS A 195 -2.03 5.03 -5.08
N TYR A 196 -3.00 5.78 -5.59
CA TYR A 196 -4.40 5.61 -5.26
C TYR A 196 -4.99 4.36 -5.94
N VAL A 197 -5.75 3.57 -5.18
CA VAL A 197 -6.50 2.41 -5.66
C VAL A 197 -7.91 2.42 -5.08
N GLN A 198 -8.91 2.18 -5.92
CA GLN A 198 -10.29 1.92 -5.49
C GLN A 198 -10.87 0.73 -6.25
N PRO A 199 -11.21 -0.38 -5.55
CA PRO A 199 -11.70 -1.60 -6.20
C PRO A 199 -13.18 -1.63 -6.59
#